data_AF-A0A5C5Z833-F1
#
_entry.id   AF-A0A5C5Z833-F1
#
_cell.length_a   1.000
_cell.length_b   1.000
_cell.length_c   1.000
_cell.angle_alpha   90.00
_cell.angle_beta   90.00
_cell.angle_gamma   90.00
#
_symmetry.space_group_name_H-M   'P 1'
#
loop_
_entity.id
_entity.type
_entity.pdbx_description
1 polymer ?
#
loop_
_entity_poly.entity_id
_entity_poly.type
_entity_poly.pdbx_seq_one_letter_code
_entity_poly.pdbx_strand_id
1 'polypeptide(L)'
;MDDLGIATATILSLSLVVGLVCGGRFYPQEGQKPILAITLVVSAMFAFLFYAAGRLFWARWIENSAVIEWSNWTPLLAAAAAGWVFRLPQTPLWRRVGLSLLLGLAAVLAGLWPFLGIWLRPATPAGHQLAQGITLQTSWATCSPAAASTFLRAGGIEATEQDLIPLCLTDSSGTPTLGLYRGVKLMANQNGRDVQAVSMTLDQLESDDDWPVLIMVKLPEFGVDLSLYADQWGWIPGLGHTVVALGRTPQGHFVIGDPSVGRELWTRENLEVLWHGDAIRFGP
;
A
#
# COMPACT_ATOMS: atom_id res chain seq x y z
N MET A 1 15.36 -1.34 -6.47
CA MET A 1 15.47 -0.04 -5.76
C MET A 1 15.47 1.11 -6.76
N ASP A 2 16.13 0.94 -7.90
CA ASP A 2 16.29 1.96 -8.94
C ASP A 2 14.97 2.54 -9.45
N ASP A 3 13.95 1.69 -9.65
CA ASP A 3 12.62 2.11 -10.12
C ASP A 3 11.89 3.05 -9.15
N LEU A 4 11.90 2.72 -7.85
CA LEU A 4 11.28 3.55 -6.81
C LEU A 4 12.03 4.88 -6.66
N GLY A 5 13.37 4.85 -6.69
CA GLY A 5 14.17 6.06 -6.64
C GLY A 5 13.92 7.00 -7.84
N ILE A 6 13.79 6.45 -9.05
CA ILE A 6 13.44 7.21 -10.25
C ILE A 6 12.04 7.82 -10.11
N ALA A 7 11.06 7.06 -9.64
CA ALA A 7 9.69 7.55 -9.44
C ALA A 7 9.64 8.69 -8.42
N THR A 8 10.28 8.52 -7.26
CA THR A 8 10.40 9.56 -6.23
C THR A 8 11.09 10.81 -6.77
N ALA A 9 12.23 10.68 -7.44
CA ALA A 9 12.93 11.83 -8.03
C ALA A 9 12.06 12.56 -9.06
N THR A 10 11.29 11.81 -9.86
CA THR A 10 10.37 12.37 -10.86
C THR A 10 9.23 13.14 -10.20
N ILE A 11 8.55 12.55 -9.21
CA ILE A 11 7.44 13.19 -8.48
C ILE A 11 7.91 14.45 -7.74
N LEU A 12 9.08 14.41 -7.09
CA LEU A 12 9.64 15.58 -6.40
C LEU A 12 10.04 16.69 -7.39
N SER A 13 10.64 16.34 -8.53
CA SER A 13 10.96 17.31 -9.58
C SER A 13 9.70 17.95 -10.15
N LEU A 14 8.66 17.15 -10.42
CA LEU A 14 7.38 17.64 -10.89
C LEU A 14 6.70 18.53 -9.84
N SER A 15 6.79 18.16 -8.56
CA SER A 15 6.26 18.96 -7.45
C SER A 15 6.92 20.33 -7.38
N LEU A 16 8.25 20.39 -7.53
CA LEU A 16 8.98 21.67 -7.60
C LEU A 16 8.47 22.53 -8.76
N VAL A 17 8.34 21.97 -9.96
CA VAL A 17 7.81 22.69 -11.13
C VAL A 17 6.39 23.19 -10.87
N VAL A 18 5.50 22.35 -10.33
CA VAL A 18 4.12 22.72 -9.98
C VAL A 18 4.10 23.89 -8.99
N GLY A 19 4.88 23.81 -7.91
CA GLY A 19 4.96 24.89 -6.92
C GLY A 19 5.45 26.22 -7.51
N LEU A 20 6.49 26.18 -8.34
CA LEU A 20 7.01 27.37 -9.03
C LEU A 20 5.98 27.97 -10.00
N VAL A 21 5.30 27.12 -10.77
CA VAL A 21 4.30 27.53 -11.76
C VAL A 21 3.04 28.11 -11.08
N CYS A 22 2.55 27.48 -10.00
CA CYS A 22 1.45 28.00 -9.19
C CYS A 22 1.79 29.34 -8.53
N GLY A 23 3.00 29.50 -8.00
CA GLY A 23 3.47 30.75 -7.41
C GLY A 23 3.84 31.84 -8.43
N GLY A 24 4.01 31.50 -9.70
CA GLY A 24 4.39 32.43 -10.77
C GLY A 24 3.23 32.79 -11.68
N ARG A 25 2.79 31.82 -12.50
CA ARG A 25 1.92 32.05 -13.67
C ARG A 25 0.44 31.82 -13.38
N PHE A 26 0.10 30.91 -12.46
CA PHE A 26 -1.30 30.59 -12.12
C PHE A 26 -1.73 31.12 -10.75
N TYR A 27 -1.16 32.24 -10.33
CA TYR A 27 -1.60 32.90 -9.11
C TYR A 27 -2.90 33.68 -9.36
N PRO A 28 -4.01 33.39 -8.66
CA PRO A 28 -5.24 34.16 -8.82
C PRO A 28 -5.05 35.58 -8.26
N GLN A 29 -5.08 36.62 -9.07
CA GLN A 29 -4.64 37.95 -8.63
C GLN A 29 -5.69 38.75 -7.82
N GLU A 30 -6.94 38.27 -7.73
CA GLU A 30 -8.06 39.08 -7.25
C GLU A 30 -8.88 38.42 -6.13
N GLY A 31 -9.15 39.21 -5.09
CA GLY A 31 -10.14 38.92 -4.07
C GLY A 31 -9.87 37.63 -3.29
N GLN A 32 -10.92 36.83 -3.13
CA GLN A 32 -10.90 35.59 -2.35
C GLN A 32 -10.43 34.36 -3.15
N LYS A 33 -10.14 34.51 -4.45
CA LYS A 33 -9.76 33.41 -5.34
C LYS A 33 -8.51 32.64 -4.86
N PRO A 34 -7.43 33.28 -4.34
CA PRO A 34 -6.28 32.56 -3.79
C PRO A 34 -6.64 31.69 -2.60
N ILE A 35 -7.46 32.23 -1.69
CA ILE A 35 -7.88 31.52 -0.48
C ILE A 35 -8.69 30.30 -0.89
N LEU A 36 -9.66 30.47 -1.78
CA LEU A 36 -10.46 29.36 -2.32
C LEU A 36 -9.57 28.29 -2.98
N ALA A 37 -8.62 28.67 -3.82
CA ALA A 37 -7.71 27.74 -4.49
C ALA A 37 -6.86 26.94 -3.48
N ILE A 38 -6.30 27.62 -2.47
CA ILE A 38 -5.53 26.98 -1.38
C ILE A 38 -6.43 26.04 -0.58
N THR A 39 -7.64 26.46 -0.22
CA THR A 39 -8.59 25.62 0.51
C THR A 39 -8.92 24.36 -0.30
N LEU A 40 -9.26 24.49 -1.57
CA LEU A 40 -9.59 23.36 -2.43
C LEU A 40 -8.43 22.37 -2.58
N VAL A 41 -7.20 22.85 -2.82
CA VAL A 41 -6.05 21.95 -3.00
C VAL A 41 -5.66 21.25 -1.69
N VAL A 42 -5.74 21.94 -0.55
CA VAL A 42 -5.46 21.35 0.76
C VAL A 42 -6.55 20.34 1.12
N SER A 43 -7.82 20.65 0.90
CA SER A 43 -8.93 19.70 1.09
C SER A 43 -8.78 18.48 0.18
N ALA A 44 -8.42 18.67 -1.09
CA ALA A 44 -8.16 17.57 -2.02
C ALA A 44 -6.98 16.70 -1.56
N MET A 45 -5.92 17.31 -1.01
CA MET A 45 -4.78 16.60 -0.46
C MET A 45 -5.18 15.71 0.71
N PHE A 46 -5.94 16.23 1.68
CA PHE A 46 -6.45 15.43 2.79
C PHE A 46 -7.41 14.34 2.32
N ALA A 47 -8.35 14.66 1.43
CA ALA A 47 -9.25 13.66 0.86
C ALA A 47 -8.47 12.53 0.16
N PHE A 48 -7.45 12.86 -0.62
CA PHE A 48 -6.57 11.88 -1.24
C PHE A 48 -5.88 11.00 -0.19
N LEU A 49 -5.31 11.59 0.86
CA LEU A 49 -4.63 10.86 1.94
C LEU A 49 -5.55 9.85 2.65
N PHE A 50 -6.81 10.23 2.94
CA PHE A 50 -7.75 9.35 3.65
C PHE A 50 -8.35 8.25 2.76
N TYR A 51 -8.68 8.58 1.51
CA TYR A 51 -9.50 7.70 0.67
C TYR A 51 -8.69 6.95 -0.39
N ALA A 52 -7.58 7.51 -0.87
CA ALA A 52 -6.90 6.98 -2.05
C ALA A 52 -5.44 6.57 -1.81
N ALA A 53 -4.71 7.24 -0.92
CA ALA A 53 -3.30 6.99 -0.72
C ALA A 53 -3.02 5.55 -0.26
N GLY A 54 -2.01 4.91 -0.87
CA GLY A 54 -1.52 3.60 -0.46
C GLY A 54 -2.46 2.42 -0.72
N ARG A 55 -3.61 2.63 -1.35
CA ARG A 55 -4.60 1.57 -1.63
C ARG A 55 -4.16 0.70 -2.82
N LEU A 56 -4.44 -0.60 -2.76
CA LEU A 56 -4.09 -1.54 -3.84
C LEU A 56 -4.75 -1.17 -5.17
N PHE A 57 -5.89 -0.48 -5.17
CA PHE A 57 -6.61 -0.18 -6.39
C PHE A 57 -5.74 0.49 -7.47
N TRP A 58 -4.75 1.31 -7.08
CA TRP A 58 -3.85 1.98 -8.01
C TRP A 58 -3.03 1.01 -8.86
N ALA A 59 -2.65 -0.15 -8.29
CA ALA A 59 -1.88 -1.18 -8.98
C ALA A 59 -2.66 -1.84 -10.13
N ARG A 60 -3.99 -1.68 -10.17
CA ARG A 60 -4.85 -2.11 -11.30
C ARG A 60 -4.74 -1.20 -12.52
N TRP A 61 -4.31 0.05 -12.32
CA TRP A 61 -4.21 1.06 -13.38
C TRP A 61 -2.76 1.35 -13.75
N ILE A 62 -1.86 1.19 -12.79
CA ILE A 62 -0.43 1.44 -12.93
C ILE A 62 0.29 0.14 -12.58
N GLU A 63 0.52 -0.70 -13.60
CA GLU A 63 1.16 -2.01 -13.47
C GLU A 63 2.69 -1.92 -13.26
N ASN A 64 3.15 -0.91 -12.53
CA ASN A 64 4.56 -0.67 -12.24
C ASN A 64 4.85 -0.95 -10.76
N SER A 65 6.01 -1.54 -10.47
CA SER A 65 6.46 -1.83 -9.09
C SER A 65 6.70 -0.59 -8.24
N ALA A 66 6.78 0.61 -8.81
CA ALA A 66 6.85 1.89 -8.10
C ALA A 66 5.49 2.62 -8.07
N VAL A 67 4.37 1.91 -8.25
CA VAL A 67 3.00 2.48 -8.18
C VAL A 67 2.73 3.26 -6.90
N ILE A 68 3.37 2.91 -5.78
CA ILE A 68 3.25 3.65 -4.52
C ILE A 68 3.64 5.13 -4.66
N GLU A 69 4.59 5.44 -5.55
CA GLU A 69 4.99 6.81 -5.86
C GLU A 69 4.21 7.41 -7.04
N TRP A 70 4.00 6.63 -8.11
CA TRP A 70 3.26 7.14 -9.27
C TRP A 70 1.81 7.52 -8.96
N SER A 71 1.23 6.88 -7.95
CA SER A 71 -0.10 7.20 -7.45
C SER A 71 -0.11 8.31 -6.40
N ASN A 72 1.03 8.72 -5.85
CA ASN A 72 1.11 9.65 -4.73
C ASN A 72 0.99 11.11 -5.18
N TRP A 73 -0.23 11.66 -5.12
CA TRP A 73 -0.49 13.04 -5.52
C TRP A 73 -0.22 14.07 -4.41
N THR A 74 0.02 13.61 -3.18
CA THR A 74 0.26 14.48 -2.01
C THR A 74 1.40 15.48 -2.24
N PRO A 75 2.59 15.10 -2.75
CA PRO A 75 3.68 16.04 -3.00
C PRO A 75 3.30 17.16 -3.98
N LEU A 76 2.56 16.82 -5.04
CA LEU A 76 2.11 17.77 -6.06
C LEU A 76 1.12 18.80 -5.48
N LEU A 77 0.14 18.32 -4.71
CA LEU A 77 -0.88 19.16 -4.08
C LEU A 77 -0.27 20.06 -3.01
N ALA A 78 0.62 19.53 -2.18
CA ALA A 78 1.36 20.31 -1.18
C ALA A 78 2.24 21.39 -1.81
N ALA A 79 2.94 21.07 -2.92
CA ALA A 79 3.77 22.03 -3.62
C ALA A 79 2.95 23.13 -4.33
N ALA A 80 1.80 22.79 -4.93
CA ALA A 80 0.87 23.76 -5.49
C ALA A 80 0.38 24.74 -4.41
N ALA A 81 -0.01 24.21 -3.24
CA ALA A 81 -0.40 25.02 -2.09
C ALA A 81 0.74 25.94 -1.63
N ALA A 82 1.97 25.42 -1.53
CA ALA A 82 3.15 26.20 -1.17
C ALA A 82 3.37 27.39 -2.12
N GLY A 83 3.25 27.16 -3.43
CA GLY A 83 3.38 28.21 -4.45
C GLY A 83 2.36 29.34 -4.29
N TRP A 84 1.08 29.01 -4.09
CA TRP A 84 0.03 30.00 -3.89
C TRP A 84 0.12 30.73 -2.55
N VAL A 85 0.46 30.01 -1.48
CA VAL A 85 0.66 30.58 -0.14
C VAL A 85 1.76 31.64 -0.14
N PHE A 86 2.86 31.40 -0.87
CA PHE A 86 3.96 32.36 -0.99
C PHE A 86 3.51 33.73 -1.56
N ARG A 87 2.42 33.74 -2.33
CA ARG A 87 1.91 34.93 -3.00
C ARG A 87 0.71 35.59 -2.31
N LEU A 88 0.17 35.03 -1.22
CA LEU A 88 -1.01 35.55 -0.52
C LEU A 88 -0.96 37.08 -0.30
N PRO A 89 -1.95 37.87 -0.74
CA PRO A 89 -1.87 39.32 -0.69
C PRO A 89 -2.00 39.79 0.77
N GLN A 90 -1.50 41.00 1.06
CA GLN A 90 -1.63 41.65 2.38
C GLN A 90 -1.11 40.82 3.58
N THR A 91 -0.37 39.74 3.33
CA THR A 91 0.24 38.89 4.35
C THR A 91 1.72 39.27 4.51
N PRO A 92 2.28 39.42 5.72
CA PRO A 92 3.71 39.67 5.91
C PRO A 92 4.61 38.59 5.30
N LEU A 93 5.77 38.96 4.75
CA LEU A 93 6.68 38.05 4.05
C LEU A 93 7.08 36.84 4.90
N TRP A 94 7.39 37.04 6.18
CA TRP A 94 7.80 35.95 7.08
C TRP A 94 6.73 34.87 7.25
N ARG A 95 5.44 35.23 7.24
CA ARG A 95 4.33 34.26 7.29
C ARG A 95 4.24 33.48 5.98
N ARG A 96 4.35 34.18 4.85
CA ARG A 96 4.31 33.54 3.52
C ARG A 96 5.45 32.55 3.36
N VAL A 97 6.67 32.97 3.68
CA VAL A 97 7.87 32.13 3.65
C VAL A 97 7.71 30.94 4.59
N GLY A 98 7.36 31.17 5.87
CA GLY A 98 7.21 30.10 6.84
C GLY A 98 6.19 29.03 6.43
N LEU A 99 4.99 29.44 6.02
CA LEU A 99 3.95 28.50 5.58
C LEU A 99 4.33 27.77 4.29
N SER A 100 4.94 28.47 3.32
CA SER A 100 5.38 27.85 2.07
C SER A 100 6.50 26.82 2.31
N LEU A 101 7.42 27.12 3.23
CA LEU A 101 8.48 26.18 3.62
C LEU A 101 7.90 24.95 4.32
N LEU A 102 6.91 25.11 5.21
CA LEU A 102 6.25 23.96 5.85
C LEU A 102 5.52 23.07 4.84
N LEU A 103 4.80 23.65 3.89
CA LEU A 103 4.13 22.90 2.82
C LEU A 103 5.14 22.25 1.85
N GLY A 104 6.23 22.95 1.52
CA GLY A 104 7.33 22.39 0.72
C GLY A 104 8.01 21.22 1.42
N LEU A 105 8.26 21.33 2.73
CA LEU A 105 8.78 20.24 3.55
C LEU A 105 7.79 19.06 3.59
N ALA A 106 6.49 19.33 3.75
CA ALA A 106 5.46 18.29 3.69
C ALA A 106 5.45 17.57 2.33
N ALA A 107 5.64 18.30 1.22
CA ALA A 107 5.74 17.70 -0.11
C ALA A 107 6.96 16.75 -0.22
N VAL A 108 8.12 17.19 0.28
CA VAL A 108 9.34 16.37 0.30
C VAL A 108 9.15 15.13 1.17
N LEU A 109 8.64 15.29 2.39
CA LEU A 109 8.41 14.17 3.30
C LEU A 109 7.37 13.18 2.74
N ALA A 110 6.32 13.67 2.09
CA ALA A 110 5.31 12.83 1.45
C ALA A 110 5.90 12.03 0.26
N GLY A 111 6.80 12.63 -0.52
CA GLY A 111 7.48 11.94 -1.63
C GLY A 111 8.63 11.03 -1.19
N LEU A 112 9.17 11.22 0.02
CA LEU A 112 10.17 10.32 0.62
C LEU A 112 9.54 9.27 1.54
N TRP A 113 8.22 9.29 1.72
CA TRP A 113 7.51 8.47 2.69
C TRP A 113 7.86 6.98 2.62
N PRO A 114 7.96 6.34 1.43
CA PRO A 114 8.29 4.92 1.34
C PRO A 114 9.68 4.57 1.89
N PHE A 115 10.62 5.53 1.89
CA PHE A 115 11.95 5.35 2.47
C PHE A 115 12.00 5.71 3.96
N LEU A 116 11.26 6.75 4.36
CA LEU A 116 11.27 7.25 5.73
C LEU A 116 10.85 6.18 6.74
N GLY A 117 9.84 5.36 6.42
CA GLY A 117 9.41 4.25 7.29
C GLY A 117 10.56 3.28 7.58
N ILE A 118 11.22 2.80 6.54
CA ILE A 118 12.34 1.85 6.64
C ILE A 118 13.53 2.46 7.38
N TRP A 119 13.86 3.72 7.10
CA TRP A 119 15.01 4.38 7.73
C TRP A 119 14.80 4.72 9.20
N LEU A 120 13.59 5.15 9.57
CA LEU A 120 13.28 5.57 10.94
C LEU A 120 12.87 4.39 11.82
N ARG A 121 12.32 3.33 11.22
CA ARG A 121 11.73 2.17 11.90
C ARG A 121 12.10 0.88 11.17
N PRO A 122 13.38 0.52 11.08
CA PRO A 122 13.79 -0.66 10.32
C PRO A 122 13.06 -1.92 10.83
N ALA A 123 12.68 -2.80 9.91
CA ALA A 123 12.07 -4.07 10.25
C ALA A 123 13.03 -4.92 11.09
N THR A 124 12.47 -5.75 11.96
CA THR A 124 13.21 -6.78 12.69
C THR A 124 13.77 -7.81 11.70
N PRO A 125 14.97 -8.37 11.96
CA PRO A 125 15.52 -9.44 11.12
C PRO A 125 14.53 -10.60 10.99
N ALA A 126 14.27 -11.03 9.75
CA ALA A 126 13.44 -12.19 9.48
C ALA A 126 14.24 -13.49 9.57
N GLY A 127 13.52 -14.57 9.86
CA GLY A 127 14.02 -15.93 9.73
C GLY A 127 13.43 -16.66 8.51
N HIS A 128 13.71 -17.96 8.44
CA HIS A 128 13.15 -18.84 7.42
C HIS A 128 12.46 -20.01 8.13
N GLN A 129 11.20 -19.82 8.50
CA GLN A 129 10.39 -20.86 9.15
C GLN A 129 9.30 -21.33 8.20
N LEU A 130 9.18 -22.64 8.05
CA LEU A 130 8.18 -23.27 7.21
C LEU A 130 7.34 -24.25 8.03
N ALA A 131 6.03 -24.14 7.89
CA ALA A 131 5.08 -25.10 8.42
C ALA A 131 4.16 -25.56 7.30
N GLN A 132 4.24 -26.85 6.93
CA GLN A 132 3.34 -27.47 5.93
C GLN A 132 3.32 -26.72 4.57
N GLY A 133 4.48 -26.21 4.15
CA GLY A 133 4.63 -25.43 2.91
C GLY A 133 4.24 -23.96 3.01
N ILE A 134 3.87 -23.47 4.19
CA ILE A 134 3.57 -22.07 4.47
C ILE A 134 4.77 -21.42 5.13
N THR A 135 5.20 -20.25 4.64
CA THR A 135 6.21 -19.42 5.29
C THR A 135 5.58 -18.71 6.48
N LEU A 136 6.09 -19.01 7.69
CA LEU A 136 5.62 -18.36 8.91
C LEU A 136 6.31 -17.01 9.09
N GLN A 137 5.56 -16.02 9.59
CA GLN A 137 6.11 -14.73 9.94
C GLN A 137 6.96 -14.84 11.21
N THR A 138 8.12 -14.20 11.19
CA THR A 138 9.02 -14.19 12.36
C THR A 138 8.84 -12.96 13.25
N SER A 139 8.10 -11.97 12.77
CA SER A 139 7.75 -10.75 13.51
C SER A 139 6.30 -10.38 13.25
N TRP A 140 5.70 -9.61 14.16
CA TRP A 140 4.31 -9.14 14.01
C TRP A 140 4.13 -8.23 12.79
N ALA A 141 5.20 -7.58 12.31
CA ALA A 141 5.16 -6.65 11.18
C ALA A 141 5.36 -7.32 9.81
N THR A 142 5.69 -8.62 9.78
CA THR A 142 6.18 -9.31 8.57
C THR A 142 5.19 -10.33 7.99
N CYS A 143 3.91 -10.24 8.36
CA CYS A 143 2.85 -11.08 7.78
C CYS A 143 2.81 -10.99 6.24
N SER A 144 2.82 -9.78 5.68
CA SER A 144 2.77 -9.58 4.22
C SER A 144 3.97 -10.17 3.46
N PRO A 145 5.25 -9.94 3.82
CA PRO A 145 6.38 -10.59 3.15
C PRO A 145 6.39 -12.12 3.35
N ALA A 146 5.93 -12.66 4.48
CA ALA A 146 5.80 -14.10 4.68
C ALA A 146 4.68 -14.72 3.81
N ALA A 147 3.53 -14.06 3.70
CA ALA A 147 2.46 -14.45 2.78
C ALA A 147 2.91 -14.35 1.32
N ALA A 148 3.61 -13.29 0.95
CA ALA A 148 4.21 -13.13 -0.38
C ALA A 148 5.21 -14.26 -0.70
N SER A 149 6.03 -14.68 0.28
CA SER A 149 6.93 -15.83 0.13
C SER A 149 6.13 -17.10 -0.15
N THR A 150 5.07 -17.37 0.63
CA THR A 150 4.18 -18.52 0.40
C THR A 150 3.55 -18.48 -1.00
N PHE A 151 3.01 -17.33 -1.41
CA PHE A 151 2.38 -17.13 -2.71
C PHE A 151 3.36 -17.36 -3.87
N LEU A 152 4.54 -16.75 -3.81
CA LEU A 152 5.57 -16.88 -4.83
C LEU A 152 6.05 -18.33 -4.96
N ARG A 153 6.28 -19.02 -3.83
CA ARG A 153 6.71 -20.41 -3.80
C ARG A 153 5.66 -21.38 -4.31
N ALA A 154 4.39 -21.15 -3.98
CA ALA A 154 3.28 -21.89 -4.56
C ALA A 154 3.21 -21.70 -6.09
N GLY A 155 3.68 -20.57 -6.61
CA GLY A 155 3.89 -20.32 -8.03
C GLY A 155 5.25 -20.74 -8.59
N GLY A 156 6.03 -21.54 -7.86
CA GLY A 156 7.34 -22.04 -8.32
C GLY A 156 8.49 -21.02 -8.27
N ILE A 157 8.32 -19.88 -7.59
CA ILE A 157 9.37 -18.88 -7.37
C ILE A 157 9.88 -19.00 -5.94
N GLU A 158 11.14 -19.41 -5.78
CA GLU A 158 11.76 -19.46 -4.46
C GLU A 158 12.07 -18.04 -3.95
N ALA A 159 11.44 -17.67 -2.84
CA ALA A 159 11.64 -16.41 -2.15
C ALA A 159 11.42 -16.62 -0.65
N THR A 160 12.26 -16.02 0.18
CA THR A 160 12.11 -16.05 1.64
C THR A 160 11.42 -14.79 2.18
N GLU A 161 10.93 -14.84 3.42
CA GLU A 161 10.44 -13.64 4.14
C GLU A 161 11.52 -12.54 4.15
N GLN A 162 12.78 -12.91 4.41
CA GLN A 162 13.91 -12.00 4.47
C GLN A 162 14.19 -11.31 3.14
N ASP A 163 14.09 -12.02 2.02
CA ASP A 163 14.28 -11.43 0.68
C ASP A 163 13.21 -10.38 0.37
N LEU A 164 12.00 -10.60 0.89
CA LEU A 164 10.83 -9.81 0.55
C LEU A 164 10.64 -8.59 1.45
N ILE A 165 11.12 -8.58 2.70
CA ILE A 165 11.07 -7.40 3.59
C ILE A 165 11.51 -6.10 2.90
N PRO A 166 12.72 -6.01 2.31
CA PRO A 166 13.17 -4.77 1.68
C PRO A 166 12.39 -4.45 0.41
N LEU A 167 11.94 -5.46 -0.34
CA LEU A 167 11.18 -5.26 -1.58
C LEU A 167 9.75 -4.79 -1.29
N CYS A 168 9.14 -5.32 -0.22
CA CYS A 168 7.82 -4.98 0.26
C CYS A 168 7.78 -3.64 1.02
N LEU A 169 8.93 -3.01 1.26
CA LEU A 169 9.07 -1.80 2.06
C LEU A 169 8.53 -1.98 3.49
N THR A 170 8.73 -3.19 4.04
CA THR A 170 8.29 -3.53 5.38
C THR A 170 9.16 -2.80 6.40
N ASP A 171 8.50 -2.16 7.38
CA ASP A 171 9.13 -1.48 8.51
C ASP A 171 8.62 -2.10 9.83
N SER A 172 9.07 -1.60 10.99
CA SER A 172 8.65 -2.18 12.27
C SER A 172 7.17 -2.02 12.59
N SER A 173 6.42 -1.24 11.80
CA SER A 173 4.97 -1.03 11.94
C SER A 173 4.13 -1.84 10.96
N GLY A 174 4.76 -2.59 10.06
CA GLY A 174 4.07 -3.46 9.11
C GLY A 174 4.49 -3.21 7.66
N THR A 175 3.65 -3.67 6.75
CA THR A 175 3.88 -3.57 5.31
C THR A 175 2.78 -2.75 4.65
N PRO A 176 3.10 -1.65 3.95
CA PRO A 176 2.11 -0.92 3.15
C PRO A 176 1.54 -1.82 2.04
N THR A 177 0.25 -1.73 1.75
CA THR A 177 -0.40 -2.57 0.72
C THR A 177 0.25 -2.45 -0.67
N LEU A 178 0.57 -1.23 -1.13
CA LEU A 178 1.32 -1.05 -2.38
C LEU A 178 2.80 -1.47 -2.26
N GLY A 179 3.33 -1.52 -1.05
CA GLY A 179 4.62 -2.14 -0.75
C GLY A 179 4.59 -3.65 -0.99
N LEU A 180 3.59 -4.36 -0.47
CA LEU A 180 3.38 -5.78 -0.75
C LEU A 180 3.31 -6.06 -2.27
N TYR A 181 2.47 -5.33 -2.99
CA TYR A 181 2.39 -5.47 -4.45
C TYR A 181 3.74 -5.25 -5.13
N ARG A 182 4.45 -4.19 -4.73
CA ARG A 182 5.80 -3.91 -5.22
C ARG A 182 6.73 -5.11 -5.04
N GLY A 183 6.78 -5.69 -3.84
CA GLY A 183 7.70 -6.78 -3.52
C GLY A 183 7.43 -8.01 -4.36
N VAL A 184 6.16 -8.39 -4.47
CA VAL A 184 5.70 -9.53 -5.27
C VAL A 184 5.94 -9.28 -6.76
N LYS A 185 5.65 -8.08 -7.28
CA LYS A 185 5.89 -7.70 -8.69
C LYS A 185 7.36 -7.74 -9.06
N LEU A 186 8.24 -7.20 -8.22
CA LEU A 186 9.68 -7.24 -8.47
C LEU A 186 10.21 -8.67 -8.48
N MET A 187 9.84 -9.48 -7.48
CA MET A 187 10.32 -10.85 -7.38
C MET A 187 9.79 -11.73 -8.52
N ALA A 188 8.52 -11.56 -8.90
CA ALA A 188 7.94 -12.23 -10.06
C ALA A 188 8.67 -11.88 -11.36
N ASN A 189 8.86 -10.57 -11.63
CA ASN A 189 9.51 -10.10 -12.84
C ASN A 189 10.95 -10.57 -12.97
N GLN A 190 11.69 -10.65 -11.85
CA GLN A 190 13.06 -11.18 -11.82
C GLN A 190 13.11 -12.66 -12.22
N ASN A 191 12.01 -13.39 -12.04
CA ASN A 191 11.88 -14.80 -12.39
C ASN A 191 11.10 -15.02 -13.70
N GLY A 192 10.96 -13.98 -14.53
CA GLY A 192 10.32 -14.07 -15.85
C GLY A 192 8.81 -14.33 -15.79
N ARG A 193 8.17 -14.08 -14.64
CA ARG A 193 6.71 -14.14 -14.47
C ARG A 193 6.18 -12.75 -14.20
N ASP A 194 4.87 -12.59 -14.38
CA ASP A 194 4.18 -11.36 -14.01
C ASP A 194 3.12 -11.61 -12.93
N VAL A 195 2.73 -10.55 -12.23
CA VAL A 195 1.64 -10.54 -11.25
C VAL A 195 0.81 -9.27 -11.41
N GLN A 196 -0.47 -9.39 -11.11
CA GLN A 196 -1.43 -8.31 -11.28
C GLN A 196 -2.27 -8.15 -10.01
N ALA A 197 -2.48 -6.89 -9.62
CA ALA A 197 -3.51 -6.57 -8.66
C ALA A 197 -4.87 -6.68 -9.34
N VAL A 198 -5.81 -7.35 -8.68
CA VAL A 198 -7.15 -7.62 -9.20
C VAL A 198 -8.17 -7.31 -8.12
N SER A 199 -9.39 -7.00 -8.56
CA SER A 199 -10.54 -6.91 -7.68
C SER A 199 -11.59 -7.87 -8.20
N MET A 200 -12.01 -8.79 -7.35
CA MET A 200 -12.95 -9.83 -7.74
C MET A 200 -13.89 -10.15 -6.58
N THR A 201 -15.05 -10.73 -6.90
CA THR A 201 -16.00 -11.23 -5.90
C THR A 201 -15.62 -12.62 -5.42
N LEU A 202 -16.23 -13.08 -4.33
CA LEU A 202 -16.04 -14.46 -3.86
C LEU A 202 -16.51 -15.50 -4.87
N ASP A 203 -17.58 -15.22 -5.62
CA ASP A 203 -18.02 -16.10 -6.71
C ASP A 203 -16.96 -16.21 -7.81
N GLN A 204 -16.32 -15.09 -8.17
CA GLN A 204 -15.25 -15.08 -9.16
C GLN A 204 -14.01 -15.85 -8.65
N LEU A 205 -13.63 -15.64 -7.38
CA LEU A 205 -12.54 -16.38 -6.76
C LEU A 205 -12.79 -17.89 -6.79
N GLU A 206 -14.04 -18.32 -6.56
CA GLU A 206 -14.42 -19.72 -6.61
C GLU A 206 -14.50 -20.29 -8.02
N SER A 207 -14.97 -19.50 -8.99
CA SER A 207 -15.20 -19.97 -10.36
C SER A 207 -13.95 -19.99 -11.23
N ASP A 208 -13.00 -19.08 -10.99
CA ASP A 208 -11.80 -18.94 -11.82
C ASP A 208 -10.84 -20.13 -11.62
N ASP A 209 -10.86 -20.77 -10.45
CA ASP A 209 -9.99 -21.90 -10.05
C ASP A 209 -8.48 -21.65 -10.33
N ASP A 210 -8.09 -20.38 -10.33
CA ASP A 210 -6.75 -19.88 -10.64
C ASP A 210 -5.96 -19.61 -9.36
N TRP A 211 -5.37 -20.67 -8.81
CA TRP A 211 -4.60 -20.65 -7.57
C TRP A 211 -3.09 -20.64 -7.83
N PRO A 212 -2.25 -20.06 -6.95
CA PRO A 212 -2.60 -19.40 -5.69
C PRO A 212 -3.04 -17.94 -5.88
N VAL A 213 -3.75 -17.40 -4.89
CA VAL A 213 -4.16 -15.99 -4.82
C VAL A 213 -3.74 -15.37 -3.50
N LEU A 214 -2.97 -14.27 -3.55
CA LEU A 214 -2.56 -13.52 -2.37
C LEU A 214 -3.66 -12.50 -2.04
N ILE A 215 -4.26 -12.59 -0.86
CA ILE A 215 -5.41 -11.77 -0.47
C ILE A 215 -5.12 -10.96 0.80
N MET A 216 -5.70 -9.77 0.86
CA MET A 216 -5.69 -8.94 2.07
C MET A 216 -7.03 -9.03 2.77
N VAL A 217 -6.98 -9.38 4.03
CA VAL A 217 -8.14 -9.67 4.85
C VAL A 217 -8.15 -8.74 6.06
N LYS A 218 -9.32 -8.35 6.51
CA LYS A 218 -9.50 -7.45 7.65
C LYS A 218 -10.83 -7.77 8.32
N LEU A 219 -10.79 -8.01 9.63
CA LEU A 219 -11.99 -8.09 10.44
C LEU A 219 -12.61 -6.69 10.57
N PRO A 220 -13.89 -6.51 10.21
CA PRO A 220 -14.58 -5.23 10.36
C PRO A 220 -14.59 -4.75 11.83
N GLU A 221 -14.52 -3.44 12.05
CA GLU A 221 -14.55 -2.86 13.40
C GLU A 221 -15.93 -2.96 14.06
N PHE A 222 -17.00 -3.05 13.27
CA PHE A 222 -18.38 -3.12 13.72
C PHE A 222 -19.19 -4.11 12.87
N GLY A 223 -20.28 -4.64 13.44
CA GLY A 223 -21.31 -5.37 12.69
C GLY A 223 -21.10 -6.88 12.51
N VAL A 224 -20.09 -7.46 13.16
CA VAL A 224 -19.83 -8.91 13.18
C VAL A 224 -19.74 -9.37 14.64
N ASP A 225 -20.15 -10.60 14.95
CA ASP A 225 -19.87 -11.20 16.24
C ASP A 225 -18.35 -11.41 16.39
N LEU A 226 -17.71 -10.46 17.05
CA LEU A 226 -16.26 -10.40 17.19
C LEU A 226 -15.73 -11.50 18.11
N SER A 227 -16.56 -12.13 18.95
CA SER A 227 -16.09 -13.07 19.98
C SER A 227 -15.41 -14.30 19.38
N LEU A 228 -15.97 -14.88 18.30
CA LEU A 228 -15.37 -16.03 17.63
C LEU A 228 -13.98 -15.68 17.05
N TYR A 229 -13.90 -14.61 16.28
CA TYR A 229 -12.68 -14.23 15.55
C TYR A 229 -11.60 -13.63 16.45
N ALA A 230 -11.99 -12.80 17.42
CA ALA A 230 -11.06 -12.15 18.33
C ALA A 230 -10.59 -13.11 19.43
N ASP A 231 -11.52 -13.82 20.09
CA ASP A 231 -11.17 -14.60 21.29
C ASP A 231 -10.55 -15.96 20.93
N GLN A 232 -10.97 -16.59 19.82
CA GLN A 232 -10.45 -17.91 19.44
C GLN A 232 -9.31 -17.84 18.43
N TRP A 233 -9.38 -16.89 17.48
CA TRP A 233 -8.43 -16.81 16.36
C TRP A 233 -7.48 -15.61 16.46
N GLY A 234 -7.62 -14.78 17.51
CA GLY A 234 -6.68 -13.70 17.82
C GLY A 234 -6.74 -12.50 16.87
N TRP A 235 -7.81 -12.36 16.07
CA TRP A 235 -7.95 -11.23 15.15
C TRP A 235 -8.18 -9.93 15.91
N ILE A 236 -7.46 -8.89 15.51
CA ILE A 236 -7.63 -7.53 16.03
C ILE A 236 -8.56 -6.77 15.06
N PRO A 237 -9.78 -6.38 15.46
CA PRO A 237 -10.68 -5.61 14.62
C PRO A 237 -9.99 -4.35 14.10
N GLY A 238 -10.16 -4.05 12.81
CA GLY A 238 -9.52 -2.88 12.21
C GLY A 238 -8.13 -3.14 11.64
N LEU A 239 -7.41 -4.17 12.11
CA LEU A 239 -6.08 -4.51 11.64
C LEU A 239 -6.16 -5.39 10.38
N GLY A 240 -5.45 -4.99 9.32
CA GLY A 240 -5.32 -5.80 8.11
C GLY A 240 -4.29 -6.91 8.30
N HIS A 241 -4.54 -8.05 7.66
CA HIS A 241 -3.66 -9.21 7.59
C HIS A 241 -3.55 -9.69 6.14
N THR A 242 -2.47 -10.39 5.81
CA THR A 242 -2.24 -10.91 4.46
C THR A 242 -2.10 -12.42 4.52
N VAL A 243 -2.87 -13.12 3.69
CA VAL A 243 -2.86 -14.59 3.62
C VAL A 243 -2.89 -15.04 2.15
N VAL A 244 -2.65 -16.33 1.91
CA VAL A 244 -2.70 -16.91 0.56
C VAL A 244 -3.82 -17.92 0.48
N ALA A 245 -4.75 -17.74 -0.46
CA ALA A 245 -5.66 -18.81 -0.85
C ALA A 245 -4.94 -19.74 -1.85
N LEU A 246 -4.74 -20.99 -1.45
CA LEU A 246 -3.93 -21.98 -2.18
C LEU A 246 -4.77 -22.93 -3.04
N GLY A 247 -6.09 -22.95 -2.86
CA GLY A 247 -6.98 -23.89 -3.51
C GLY A 247 -8.23 -24.16 -2.70
N ARG A 248 -9.01 -25.15 -3.14
CA ARG A 248 -10.18 -25.65 -2.42
C ARG A 248 -10.06 -27.14 -2.10
N THR A 249 -10.67 -27.56 -1.00
CA THR A 249 -10.83 -28.98 -0.67
C THR A 249 -12.06 -29.55 -1.40
N PRO A 250 -12.18 -30.89 -1.52
CA PRO A 250 -13.38 -31.53 -2.07
C PRO A 250 -14.67 -31.20 -1.30
N GLN A 251 -14.55 -30.77 -0.04
CA GLN A 251 -15.67 -30.35 0.81
C GLN A 251 -16.04 -28.87 0.61
N GLY A 252 -15.34 -28.15 -0.26
CA GLY A 252 -15.63 -26.76 -0.60
C GLY A 252 -14.93 -25.71 0.27
N HIS A 253 -14.11 -26.11 1.25
CA HIS A 253 -13.32 -25.19 2.08
C HIS A 253 -12.15 -24.59 1.29
N PHE A 254 -11.78 -23.37 1.62
CA PHE A 254 -10.56 -22.73 1.09
C PHE A 254 -9.36 -23.17 1.91
N VAL A 255 -8.29 -23.57 1.23
CA VAL A 255 -7.00 -23.86 1.86
C VAL A 255 -6.24 -22.56 1.98
N ILE A 256 -6.09 -22.05 3.20
CA ILE A 256 -5.45 -20.76 3.47
C ILE A 256 -4.05 -20.99 4.05
N GLY A 257 -3.05 -20.31 3.48
CA GLY A 257 -1.73 -20.14 4.06
C GLY A 257 -1.69 -18.86 4.88
N ASP A 258 -1.86 -18.97 6.19
CA ASP A 258 -1.73 -17.87 7.14
C ASP A 258 -0.30 -17.83 7.70
N PRO A 259 0.44 -16.72 7.54
CA PRO A 259 1.78 -16.59 8.10
C PRO A 259 1.89 -16.74 9.63
N SER A 260 0.80 -16.52 10.37
CA SER A 260 0.80 -16.56 11.84
C SER A 260 0.71 -17.99 12.38
N VAL A 261 -0.03 -18.86 11.69
CA VAL A 261 -0.41 -20.19 12.21
C VAL A 261 -0.16 -21.34 11.24
N GLY A 262 0.15 -21.05 9.98
CA GLY A 262 0.41 -22.04 8.94
C GLY A 262 -0.82 -22.31 8.08
N ARG A 263 -1.11 -23.59 7.83
CA ARG A 263 -2.22 -23.97 6.94
C ARG A 263 -3.53 -24.03 7.71
N GLU A 264 -4.54 -23.34 7.20
CA GLU A 264 -5.90 -23.32 7.73
C GLU A 264 -6.92 -23.73 6.66
N LEU A 265 -8.12 -24.09 7.12
CA LEU A 265 -9.28 -24.35 6.28
C LEU A 265 -10.36 -23.34 6.63
N TRP A 266 -10.67 -22.44 5.70
CA TRP A 266 -11.70 -21.43 5.90
C TRP A 266 -12.96 -21.80 5.14
N THR A 267 -14.12 -21.51 5.72
CA THR A 267 -15.39 -21.62 5.02
C THR A 267 -15.61 -20.39 4.12
N ARG A 268 -16.63 -20.46 3.28
CA ARG A 268 -17.03 -19.32 2.46
C ARG A 268 -17.45 -18.14 3.31
N GLU A 269 -18.20 -18.41 4.39
CA GLU A 269 -18.68 -17.40 5.34
C GLU A 269 -17.52 -16.67 6.03
N ASN A 270 -16.40 -17.36 6.29
CA ASN A 270 -15.20 -16.68 6.80
C ASN A 270 -14.66 -15.66 5.80
N LEU A 271 -14.57 -16.01 4.52
CA LEU A 271 -14.09 -15.08 3.48
C LEU A 271 -15.08 -13.94 3.21
N GLU A 272 -16.39 -14.18 3.28
CA GLU A 272 -17.40 -13.10 3.14
C GLU A 272 -17.25 -12.03 4.23
N VAL A 273 -16.80 -12.42 5.42
CA VAL A 273 -16.54 -11.51 6.54
C VAL A 273 -15.18 -10.82 6.42
N LEU A 274 -14.14 -11.59 6.09
CA LEU A 274 -12.75 -11.16 6.21
C LEU A 274 -12.20 -10.49 4.94
N TRP A 275 -12.65 -10.91 3.76
CA TRP A 275 -12.07 -10.49 2.50
C TRP A 275 -12.96 -9.50 1.74
N HIS A 276 -12.35 -8.38 1.31
CA HIS A 276 -13.06 -7.25 0.69
C HIS A 276 -12.82 -7.12 -0.82
N GLY A 277 -12.40 -8.22 -1.46
CA GLY A 277 -12.28 -8.34 -2.91
C GLY A 277 -10.95 -7.91 -3.53
N ASP A 278 -10.02 -7.33 -2.75
CA ASP A 278 -8.67 -6.98 -3.23
C ASP A 278 -7.74 -8.20 -3.19
N ALA A 279 -7.07 -8.50 -4.30
CA ALA A 279 -6.18 -9.64 -4.42
C ALA A 279 -5.00 -9.38 -5.37
N ILE A 280 -3.97 -10.22 -5.30
CA ILE A 280 -2.86 -10.29 -6.23
C ILE A 280 -2.78 -11.73 -6.76
N ARG A 281 -2.70 -11.88 -8.08
CA ARG A 281 -2.54 -13.17 -8.76
C ARG A 281 -1.39 -13.13 -9.75
N PHE A 282 -0.97 -14.30 -10.22
CA PHE A 282 -0.07 -14.38 -11.36
C PHE A 282 -0.77 -13.89 -12.63
N GLY A 283 -0.01 -13.22 -13.49
CA GLY A 283 -0.46 -12.86 -14.83
C GLY A 283 -0.53 -14.08 -15.75
N PRO A 284 -1.28 -13.98 -16.87
CA PRO A 284 -1.34 -15.00 -17.91
C PRO A 284 0.00 -15.25 -18.60
#